data_AF-A0A956CA61-F1
#
_entry.id   AF-A0A956CA61-F1
#
_cell.length_a   1.000
_cell.length_b   1.000
_cell.length_c   1.000
_cell.angle_alpha   90.00
_cell.angle_beta   90.00
_cell.angle_gamma   90.00
#
_symmetry.space_group_name_H-M   'P 1'
#
loop_
_entity.id
_entity.type
_entity.pdbx_description
1 polymer ?
#
loop_
_entity_poly.entity_id
_entity_poly.type
_entity_poly.pdbx_seq_one_letter_code
_entity_poly.pdbx_strand_id
1 'polypeptide(L)'
;MGRARVAAVALVAYVVIALIVGEWFPFSRFSMYSTLGRRTEGAVPVLLADGVVARASDFDRYVGLEAQALGPGTRPCSMNYRVDEDRRWIASHSGTTPGPVRIEYGYVPVRISQGRVLRGPVDVVARGRAWPR
;
A
#
# COMPACT_ATOMS: atom_id res chain seq x y z
N MET A 1 -43.82 -2.47 -18.87
CA MET A 1 -43.19 -3.31 -17.82
C MET A 1 -43.08 -2.50 -16.55
N GLY A 2 -43.59 -3.00 -15.42
CA GLY A 2 -43.58 -2.26 -14.15
C GLY A 2 -42.17 -2.08 -13.60
N ARG A 3 -41.90 -0.92 -12.98
CA ARG A 3 -40.60 -0.55 -12.38
C ARG A 3 -39.99 -1.65 -11.50
N ALA A 4 -40.84 -2.45 -10.84
CA ALA A 4 -40.43 -3.61 -10.04
C ALA A 4 -39.70 -4.70 -10.85
N ARG A 5 -40.11 -4.96 -12.11
CA ARG A 5 -39.43 -5.94 -12.97
C ARG A 5 -38.05 -5.45 -13.41
N VAL A 6 -37.94 -4.15 -13.69
CA VAL A 6 -36.65 -3.53 -14.04
C VAL A 6 -35.70 -3.57 -12.83
N ALA A 7 -36.19 -3.27 -11.63
CA ALA A 7 -35.41 -3.36 -10.41
C ALA A 7 -34.93 -4.80 -10.12
N ALA A 8 -35.80 -5.80 -10.31
CA ALA A 8 -35.43 -7.20 -10.13
C ALA A 8 -34.36 -7.65 -11.13
N VAL A 9 -34.48 -7.27 -12.40
CA VAL A 9 -33.47 -7.59 -13.42
C VAL A 9 -32.14 -6.91 -13.12
N ALA A 10 -32.15 -5.63 -12.71
CA ALA A 10 -30.93 -4.90 -12.33
C ALA A 10 -30.24 -5.54 -11.11
N LEU A 11 -31.01 -5.98 -10.11
CA LEU A 11 -30.48 -6.68 -8.94
C LEU A 11 -29.80 -8.00 -9.33
N VAL A 12 -30.48 -8.82 -10.14
CA VAL A 12 -29.93 -10.11 -10.58
C VAL A 12 -28.67 -9.89 -11.41
N ALA A 13 -28.68 -8.94 -12.35
CA ALA A 13 -27.52 -8.60 -13.15
C ALA A 13 -26.33 -8.15 -12.26
N TYR A 14 -26.58 -7.28 -11.29
CA TYR A 14 -25.57 -6.83 -10.34
C TYR A 14 -24.98 -7.99 -9.54
N VAL A 15 -25.82 -8.87 -8.97
CA VAL A 15 -25.36 -10.03 -8.20
C VAL A 15 -24.53 -11.00 -9.05
N VAL A 16 -24.99 -11.31 -10.27
CA VAL A 16 -24.27 -12.20 -11.19
C VAL A 16 -22.91 -11.62 -11.57
N ILE A 17 -22.85 -10.32 -11.90
CA ILE A 17 -21.60 -9.64 -12.22
C ILE A 17 -20.67 -9.63 -11.00
N ALA A 18 -21.19 -9.31 -9.81
CA ALA A 18 -20.40 -9.30 -8.57
C ALA A 18 -19.82 -10.70 -8.24
N LEU A 19 -20.56 -11.78 -8.49
CA LEU A 19 -20.10 -13.14 -8.25
C LEU A 19 -19.06 -13.61 -9.28
N ILE A 20 -19.20 -13.24 -10.55
CA ILE A 20 -18.24 -13.58 -11.62
C ILE A 20 -16.93 -12.79 -11.48
N VAL A 21 -17.04 -11.51 -11.13
CA VAL A 21 -15.90 -10.60 -11.02
C VAL A 21 -15.16 -10.76 -9.67
N GLY A 22 -15.80 -11.37 -8.66
CA GLY A 22 -15.17 -11.67 -7.37
C GLY A 22 -14.93 -10.42 -6.51
N GLU A 23 -13.94 -10.45 -5.61
CA GLU A 23 -13.55 -9.31 -4.73
C GLU A 23 -12.96 -8.10 -5.49
N TRP A 24 -13.11 -8.05 -6.81
CA TRP A 24 -12.80 -6.87 -7.61
C TRP A 24 -13.98 -5.92 -7.57
N PHE A 25 -14.04 -5.09 -6.51
CA PHE A 25 -14.94 -3.95 -6.53
C PHE A 25 -14.57 -3.05 -7.72
N PRO A 26 -15.52 -2.70 -8.61
CA PRO A 26 -15.24 -1.84 -9.77
C PRO A 26 -14.72 -0.44 -9.38
N PHE A 27 -14.79 -0.09 -8.08
CA PHE A 27 -14.30 1.16 -7.51
C PHE A 27 -12.97 1.02 -6.74
N SER A 28 -12.44 -0.18 -6.52
CA SER A 28 -11.11 -0.36 -5.95
C SER A 28 -10.31 -1.40 -6.76
N ARG A 29 -9.33 -0.92 -7.54
CA ARG A 29 -8.33 -1.74 -8.24
C ARG A 29 -7.37 -2.50 -7.28
N PHE A 30 -7.65 -2.51 -6.00
CA PHE A 30 -6.81 -3.09 -4.97
C PHE A 30 -7.58 -4.23 -4.30
N SER A 31 -6.98 -5.41 -4.27
CA SER A 31 -7.41 -6.52 -3.42
C SER A 31 -7.36 -6.04 -1.96
N MET A 32 -8.49 -5.62 -1.41
CA MET A 32 -8.59 -5.07 -0.04
C MET A 32 -8.25 -6.12 1.02
N TYR A 33 -8.51 -7.39 0.70
CA TYR A 33 -8.10 -8.53 1.47
C TYR A 33 -6.96 -9.22 0.74
N SER A 34 -5.76 -9.18 1.29
CA SER A 34 -4.80 -10.22 0.93
C SER A 34 -5.39 -11.52 1.45
N THR A 35 -5.62 -12.51 0.58
CA THR A 35 -5.84 -13.88 1.02
C THR A 35 -4.65 -14.27 1.90
N LEU A 36 -4.83 -14.20 3.22
CA LEU A 36 -3.90 -14.66 4.25
C LEU A 36 -3.81 -16.20 4.24
N GLY A 37 -3.97 -16.84 3.07
CA GLY A 37 -3.88 -18.29 2.96
C GLY A 37 -2.51 -18.73 3.45
N ARG A 38 -2.45 -19.56 4.50
CA ARG A 38 -1.26 -20.25 5.07
C ARG A 38 0.07 -19.47 5.14
N ARG A 39 0.10 -18.15 4.94
CA ARG A 39 1.33 -17.37 4.85
C ARG A 39 1.90 -17.19 6.25
N THR A 40 3.05 -17.81 6.49
CA THR A 40 3.83 -17.65 7.71
C THR A 40 4.75 -16.44 7.65
N GLU A 41 4.85 -15.76 6.50
CA GLU A 41 5.78 -14.66 6.27
C GLU A 41 5.13 -13.51 5.47
N GLY A 42 5.60 -12.30 5.72
CA GLY A 42 5.15 -11.08 5.07
C GLY A 42 6.16 -9.94 5.18
N ALA A 43 5.86 -8.83 4.52
CA ALA A 43 6.61 -7.58 4.61
C ALA A 43 5.64 -6.42 4.85
N VAL A 44 5.95 -5.57 5.82
CA VAL A 44 5.17 -4.38 6.16
C VAL A 44 5.93 -3.15 5.68
N PRO A 45 5.37 -2.31 4.80
CA PRO A 45 6.04 -1.09 4.36
C PRO A 45 6.19 -0.13 5.53
N VAL A 46 7.34 0.52 5.62
CA VAL A 46 7.64 1.54 6.62
C VAL A 46 8.39 2.71 5.96
N LEU A 47 7.98 3.91 6.31
CA LEU A 47 8.69 5.14 6.02
C LEU A 47 9.30 5.63 7.34
N LEU A 48 10.62 5.87 7.33
CA LEU A 48 11.37 6.41 8.45
C LEU A 48 11.82 7.83 8.12
N ALA A 49 11.58 8.75 9.04
CA ALA A 49 12.06 10.12 9.02
C ALA A 49 13.07 10.29 10.16
N ASP A 50 14.34 10.50 9.81
CA ASP A 50 15.47 10.54 10.77
C ASP A 50 15.48 9.34 11.74
N GLY A 51 15.09 8.16 11.25
CA GLY A 51 15.01 6.91 12.00
C GLY A 51 13.69 6.66 12.75
N VAL A 52 12.76 7.62 12.73
CA VAL A 52 11.45 7.51 13.39
C VAL A 52 10.37 7.16 12.37
N VAL A 53 9.44 6.27 12.73
CA VAL A 53 8.33 5.89 11.85
C VAL A 53 7.43 7.11 11.58
N ALA A 54 7.19 7.39 10.30
CA ALA A 54 6.35 8.48 9.83
C ALA A 54 5.42 8.01 8.68
N ARG A 55 4.52 8.89 8.23
CA ARG A 55 3.66 8.66 7.06
C ARG A 55 4.11 9.55 5.91
N ALA A 56 3.83 9.13 4.67
CA ALA A 56 4.13 9.96 3.52
C ALA A 56 3.35 11.30 3.56
N SER A 57 2.12 11.29 4.06
CA SER A 57 1.30 12.51 4.20
C SER A 57 1.86 13.57 5.16
N ASP A 58 2.85 13.23 5.99
CA ASP A 58 3.43 14.14 6.99
C ASP A 58 4.46 15.12 6.37
N PHE A 59 4.72 15.00 5.06
CA PHE A 59 5.72 15.79 4.34
C PHE A 59 5.14 16.44 3.09
N ASP A 60 5.62 17.65 2.80
CA ASP A 60 5.14 18.47 1.68
C ASP A 60 5.79 18.12 0.34
N ARG A 61 7.07 17.73 0.35
CA ARG A 61 7.81 17.40 -0.87
C ARG A 61 8.99 16.47 -0.62
N TYR A 62 9.34 15.69 -1.63
CA TYR A 62 10.36 14.65 -1.62
C TYR A 62 11.42 14.85 -2.69
N VAL A 63 12.68 14.56 -2.36
CA VAL A 63 13.82 14.57 -3.30
C VAL A 63 14.64 13.31 -3.13
N GLY A 64 14.99 12.65 -4.25
CA GLY A 64 15.80 11.43 -4.28
C GLY A 64 15.04 10.14 -3.91
N LEU A 65 13.78 10.24 -3.50
CA LEU A 65 12.92 9.09 -3.20
C LEU A 65 12.07 8.73 -4.42
N GLU A 66 12.62 7.91 -5.31
CA GLU A 66 11.94 7.51 -6.55
C GLU A 66 10.73 6.61 -6.27
N ALA A 67 9.52 7.07 -6.59
CA ALA A 67 8.28 6.33 -6.32
C ALA A 67 8.30 4.90 -6.93
N GLN A 68 8.90 4.73 -8.11
CA GLN A 68 8.98 3.42 -8.75
C GLN A 68 9.80 2.40 -7.94
N ALA A 69 10.78 2.87 -7.17
CA ALA A 69 11.65 2.02 -6.35
C ALA A 69 11.00 1.51 -5.06
N LEU A 70 9.83 2.04 -4.66
CA LEU A 70 9.18 1.72 -3.38
C LEU A 70 8.51 0.34 -3.35
N GLY A 71 8.69 -0.51 -4.36
CA GLY A 71 8.02 -1.81 -4.44
C GLY A 71 8.54 -2.85 -3.45
N PRO A 72 7.73 -3.86 -3.07
CA PRO A 72 8.17 -4.92 -2.16
C PRO A 72 9.17 -5.91 -2.79
N GLY A 73 9.50 -5.74 -4.07
CA GLY A 73 10.34 -6.66 -4.82
C GLY A 73 9.71 -8.05 -4.88
N THR A 74 10.46 -9.07 -4.47
CA THR A 74 10.01 -10.47 -4.42
C THR A 74 9.25 -10.83 -3.14
N ARG A 75 9.09 -9.90 -2.19
CA ARG A 75 8.51 -10.20 -0.87
C ARG A 75 6.98 -10.16 -0.89
N PRO A 76 6.31 -11.08 -0.18
CA PRO A 76 4.86 -11.02 0.01
C PRO A 76 4.51 -9.82 0.90
N CYS A 77 3.93 -8.77 0.31
CA CYS A 77 3.39 -7.63 1.03
C CYS A 77 1.86 -7.69 1.02
N SER A 78 1.23 -7.78 2.19
CA SER A 78 -0.23 -7.72 2.32
C SER A 78 -0.78 -6.29 2.28
N MET A 79 0.12 -5.28 2.29
CA MET A 79 -0.22 -3.86 2.30
C MET A 79 0.13 -3.17 0.97
N ASN A 80 -0.06 -3.86 -0.16
CA ASN A 80 0.22 -3.28 -1.49
C ASN A 80 -0.55 -1.98 -1.73
N TYR A 81 -1.80 -1.87 -1.25
CA TYR A 81 -2.57 -0.63 -1.35
C TYR A 81 -1.83 0.57 -0.74
N ARG A 82 -1.18 0.37 0.42
CA ARG A 82 -0.44 1.42 1.12
C ARG A 82 0.82 1.80 0.35
N VAL A 83 1.53 0.81 -0.21
CA VAL A 83 2.68 1.06 -1.08
C VAL A 83 2.25 1.92 -2.27
N ASP A 84 1.11 1.63 -2.89
CA ASP A 84 0.62 2.37 -4.05
C ASP A 84 0.11 3.78 -3.69
N GLU A 85 -0.45 3.98 -2.50
CA GLU A 85 -0.78 5.29 -1.95
C GLU A 85 0.49 6.12 -1.69
N ASP A 86 1.48 5.55 -1.00
CA ASP A 86 2.75 6.22 -0.72
C ASP A 86 3.46 6.60 -2.02
N ARG A 87 3.47 5.71 -3.03
CA ARG A 87 3.97 5.99 -4.38
C ARG A 87 3.29 7.17 -5.04
N ARG A 88 1.95 7.19 -5.03
CA ARG A 88 1.16 8.26 -5.64
C ARG A 88 1.44 9.59 -4.94
N TRP A 89 1.50 9.57 -3.61
CA TRP A 89 1.79 10.76 -2.83
C TRP A 89 3.18 11.31 -3.14
N ILE A 90 4.21 10.48 -3.04
CA ILE A 90 5.61 10.87 -3.27
C ILE A 90 5.81 11.37 -4.71
N ALA A 91 5.20 10.73 -5.71
CA ALA A 91 5.28 11.16 -7.11
C ALA A 91 4.61 12.53 -7.34
N SER A 92 3.45 12.77 -6.71
CA SER A 92 2.72 14.05 -6.82
C SER A 92 3.34 15.19 -6.02
N HIS A 93 4.21 14.87 -5.05
CA HIS A 93 4.89 15.81 -4.17
C HIS A 93 6.42 15.75 -4.39
N SER A 94 6.87 15.69 -5.65
CA SER A 94 8.29 15.77 -5.96
C SER A 94 8.83 17.20 -5.80
N GLY A 95 10.04 17.33 -5.29
CA GLY A 95 10.77 18.58 -5.14
C GLY A 95 12.07 18.60 -5.95
N THR A 96 12.65 19.77 -6.11
CA THR A 96 13.96 19.95 -6.77
C THR A 96 15.09 20.17 -5.77
N THR A 97 14.78 20.68 -4.57
CA THR A 97 15.76 20.98 -3.52
C THR A 97 15.63 20.02 -2.35
N PRO A 98 16.73 19.38 -1.90
CA PRO A 98 16.70 18.48 -0.75
C PRO A 98 16.17 19.19 0.50
N GLY A 99 15.23 18.55 1.20
CA GLY A 99 14.75 19.03 2.50
C GLY A 99 15.65 18.62 3.67
N PRO A 100 15.38 19.16 4.87
CA PRO A 100 16.20 18.92 6.05
C PRO A 100 16.10 17.47 6.57
N VAL A 101 14.93 16.83 6.42
CA VAL A 101 14.64 15.50 6.99
C VAL A 101 15.19 14.39 6.10
N ARG A 102 15.92 13.42 6.67
CA ARG A 102 16.31 12.20 5.96
C ARG A 102 15.14 11.23 5.94
N ILE A 103 14.76 10.78 4.74
CA ILE A 103 13.72 9.78 4.55
C ILE A 103 14.33 8.46 4.10
N GLU A 104 13.88 7.36 4.72
CA GLU A 104 14.16 6.01 4.29
C GLU A 104 12.84 5.26 4.12
N TYR A 105 12.64 4.66 2.96
CA TYR A 105 11.49 3.79 2.73
C TYR A 105 11.98 2.36 2.65
N GLY A 106 11.27 1.47 3.34
CA GLY A 106 11.69 0.10 3.49
C GLY A 106 10.57 -0.82 3.89
N TYR A 107 10.96 -2.04 4.25
CA TYR A 107 10.06 -3.10 4.62
C TYR A 107 10.54 -3.77 5.90
N VAL A 108 9.62 -3.91 6.87
CA VAL A 108 9.85 -4.76 8.04
C VAL A 108 9.40 -6.18 7.67
N PRO A 109 10.33 -7.15 7.57
CA PRO A 109 9.94 -8.53 7.40
C PRO A 109 9.26 -9.03 8.67
N VAL A 110 8.12 -9.69 8.49
CA VAL A 110 7.33 -10.28 9.57
C VAL A 110 7.21 -11.78 9.35
N ARG A 111 7.38 -12.55 10.41
CA ARG A 111 7.17 -14.00 10.41
C ARG A 111 6.25 -14.39 11.54
N ILE A 112 5.23 -15.20 11.26
CA ILE A 112 4.33 -15.78 12.24
C ILE A 112 4.88 -17.15 12.61
N SER A 113 5.27 -17.32 13.87
CA SER A 113 5.74 -18.59 14.42
C SER A 113 5.12 -18.82 15.78
N GLN A 114 4.52 -19.99 16.01
CA GLN A 114 3.90 -20.38 17.28
C GLN A 114 2.91 -19.32 17.82
N GLY A 115 2.11 -18.71 16.93
CA GLY A 115 1.13 -17.68 17.30
C GLY A 115 1.72 -16.30 17.62
N ARG A 116 3.04 -16.10 17.47
CA ARG A 116 3.71 -14.82 17.69
C ARG A 116 4.17 -14.20 16.37
N VAL A 117 4.12 -12.87 16.28
CA VAL A 117 4.69 -12.10 15.17
C VAL A 117 6.12 -11.71 15.52
N LEU A 118 7.07 -12.29 14.80
CA LEU A 118 8.48 -11.93 14.85
C LEU A 118 8.74 -10.86 13.81
N ARG A 119 9.38 -9.74 14.21
CA ARG A 119 9.76 -8.63 13.32
C ARG A 119 11.27 -8.65 13.14
N GLY A 120 11.73 -8.59 11.89
CA GLY A 120 13.14 -8.41 11.59
C GLY A 120 13.53 -6.92 11.48
N PRO A 121 14.80 -6.64 11.18
CA PRO A 121 15.27 -5.28 10.91
C PRO A 121 14.61 -4.71 9.64
N VAL A 122 14.52 -3.38 9.57
CA VAL A 122 14.01 -2.68 8.39
C VAL A 122 14.97 -2.90 7.21
N ASP A 123 14.46 -3.45 6.12
CA ASP A 123 15.18 -3.49 4.84
C ASP A 123 14.87 -2.22 4.05
N VAL A 124 15.82 -1.30 4.00
CA VAL A 124 15.67 -0.01 3.31
C VAL A 124 15.86 -0.19 1.81
N VAL A 125 14.82 0.08 1.03
CA VAL A 125 14.82 -0.05 -0.44
C VAL A 125 15.08 1.27 -1.15
N ALA A 126 14.77 2.40 -0.52
CA ALA A 126 14.96 3.72 -1.10
C ALA A 126 15.28 4.75 -0.01
N ARG A 127 16.05 5.78 -0.37
CA ARG A 127 16.43 6.88 0.52
C ARG A 127 16.22 8.21 -0.18
N GLY A 128 15.87 9.24 0.58
CA GLY A 128 15.71 10.58 0.05
C GLY A 128 15.72 11.63 1.16
N ARG A 129 15.22 12.81 0.80
CA ARG A 129 15.05 13.95 1.69
C ARG A 129 13.64 14.50 1.55
N ALA A 130 13.09 15.04 2.63
CA ALA A 130 11.77 15.66 2.60
C ALA A 130 11.67 16.94 3.42
N TRP A 131 10.64 17.72 3.13
CA TRP A 131 10.24 18.88 3.92
C TRP A 131 9.07 18.50 4.82
N PRO A 132 9.18 18.70 6.15
CA PRO A 132 8.06 18.48 7.05
C PRO A 132 6.94 19.47 6.73
N ARG A 133 5.70 19.02 6.92
CA ARG A 133 4.50 19.85 6.82
C ARG A 133 4.18 20.54 8.14
#